data_AF-A0A6N4UXF4-F1
#
_entry.id   AF-A0A6N4UXF4-F1
#
_cell.length_a   1.000
_cell.length_b   1.000
_cell.length_c   1.000
_cell.angle_alpha   90.00
_cell.angle_beta   90.00
_cell.angle_gamma   90.00
#
_symmetry.space_group_name_H-M   'P 1'
#
loop_
_entity.id
_entity.type
_entity.pdbx_description
1 polymer ?
#
loop_
_entity_poly.entity_id
_entity_poly.type
_entity_poly.pdbx_seq_one_letter_code
_entity_poly.pdbx_strand_id
1 'polypeptide(L)'
;MQLPGWNDPDPAEVYHPTTDAEWYAALSRYLESLNDAPLMRCVEVARSHGAATLVIETRYLDIDYRSEFSAYYSRQFADVPDSAHRLHFFGKHLEPQSLWQLDAEHGYIGYVVVRPAATGLVSRALLPPPPDLESAVRTSVTENVNFFGQQLPVRGVPFAQQDAQLGACAQAAAWMCHFTAFLRGDTARRTKADFSLKADASLQPNRALPSGGLTVTQLSELFRTFEIPAMYYLVGDLPSPQLPWQAPDPTGRPELAGTWDGSAARSGDI
;
A
#
# COMPACT_ATOMS: atom_id res chain seq x y z
N MET A 1 5.59 -17.36 9.28
CA MET A 1 6.11 -17.16 7.90
C MET A 1 7.28 -18.11 7.67
N GLN A 2 7.12 -19.04 6.74
CA GLN A 2 8.19 -19.93 6.30
C GLN A 2 9.04 -19.20 5.25
N LEU A 3 10.29 -18.87 5.59
CA LEU A 3 11.28 -18.24 4.70
C LEU A 3 12.10 -19.21 3.80
N PRO A 4 12.18 -20.54 4.07
CA PRO A 4 12.85 -21.46 3.14
C PRO A 4 12.20 -21.45 1.76
N GLY A 5 13.00 -21.31 0.71
CA GLY A 5 12.51 -21.32 -0.68
C GLY A 5 11.72 -20.08 -1.06
N TRP A 6 11.93 -18.93 -0.40
CA TRP A 6 11.25 -17.66 -0.76
C TRP A 6 11.34 -17.39 -2.28
N ASN A 7 12.54 -17.49 -2.86
CA ASN A 7 12.73 -17.23 -4.28
C ASN A 7 12.32 -18.39 -5.22
N ASP A 8 11.79 -19.51 -4.70
CA ASP A 8 11.50 -20.72 -5.48
C ASP A 8 9.99 -21.01 -5.54
N PRO A 9 9.48 -21.55 -6.66
CA PRO A 9 10.15 -21.74 -7.95
C PRO A 9 10.28 -20.42 -8.74
N ASP A 10 11.34 -20.29 -9.53
CA ASP A 10 11.56 -19.19 -10.48
C ASP A 10 10.97 -19.55 -11.87
N PRO A 11 10.25 -18.65 -12.57
CA PRO A 11 9.99 -17.26 -12.20
C PRO A 11 8.64 -17.02 -11.52
N ALA A 12 7.74 -18.01 -11.55
CA ALA A 12 6.40 -17.84 -11.03
C ALA A 12 5.69 -19.14 -10.68
N GLU A 13 4.64 -18.99 -9.89
CA GLU A 13 3.63 -20.00 -9.63
C GLU A 13 2.28 -19.53 -10.15
N VAL A 14 1.47 -20.46 -10.64
CA VAL A 14 0.13 -20.17 -11.17
C VAL A 14 -0.90 -21.00 -10.43
N TYR A 15 -1.96 -20.33 -9.99
CA TYR A 15 -3.07 -20.94 -9.27
C TYR A 15 -4.39 -20.53 -9.92
N HIS A 16 -5.35 -21.47 -9.91
CA HIS A 16 -6.73 -21.28 -10.37
C HIS A 16 -7.75 -21.53 -9.24
N PRO A 17 -7.69 -20.77 -8.14
CA PRO A 17 -8.55 -20.99 -6.99
C PRO A 17 -10.00 -20.59 -7.29
N THR A 18 -10.91 -21.54 -7.07
CA THR A 18 -12.35 -21.39 -7.24
C THR A 18 -13.09 -21.30 -5.90
N THR A 19 -12.49 -21.81 -4.82
CA THR A 19 -13.06 -21.82 -3.47
C THR A 19 -12.22 -21.02 -2.48
N ASP A 20 -12.82 -20.63 -1.34
CA ASP A 20 -12.10 -19.96 -0.25
C ASP A 20 -10.91 -20.79 0.26
N ALA A 21 -11.07 -22.12 0.32
CA ALA A 21 -10.03 -23.04 0.77
C ALA A 21 -8.85 -23.07 -0.21
N GLU A 22 -9.10 -23.02 -1.52
CA GLU A 22 -8.04 -22.98 -2.54
C GLU A 22 -7.29 -21.64 -2.53
N TRP A 23 -8.00 -20.52 -2.33
CA TRP A 23 -7.38 -19.21 -2.12
C TRP A 23 -6.48 -19.20 -0.89
N TYR A 24 -6.97 -19.75 0.23
CA TYR A 24 -6.19 -19.87 1.47
C TYR A 24 -4.96 -20.77 1.26
N ALA A 25 -5.12 -21.91 0.57
CA ALA A 25 -4.02 -22.83 0.29
C ALA A 25 -2.91 -22.17 -0.55
N ALA A 26 -3.29 -21.47 -1.63
CA ALA A 26 -2.35 -20.76 -2.50
C ALA A 26 -1.57 -19.64 -1.78
N LEU A 27 -2.18 -19.03 -0.76
CA LEU A 27 -1.61 -17.92 0.00
C LEU A 27 -1.02 -18.34 1.35
N SER A 28 -1.12 -19.62 1.71
CA SER A 28 -0.79 -20.15 3.05
C SER A 28 0.59 -19.71 3.58
N ARG A 29 1.59 -19.58 2.69
CA ARG A 29 2.94 -19.10 3.05
C ARG A 29 2.97 -17.69 3.65
N TYR A 30 1.97 -16.86 3.34
CA TYR A 30 1.86 -15.47 3.82
C TYR A 30 0.96 -15.34 5.05
N LEU A 31 -0.03 -16.23 5.21
CA LEU A 31 -1.11 -16.10 6.21
C LEU A 31 -0.69 -16.47 7.64
N GLU A 32 0.55 -16.92 7.84
CA GLU A 32 1.15 -17.10 9.17
C GLU A 32 1.94 -15.86 9.66
N SER A 33 1.57 -14.66 9.22
CA SER A 33 2.17 -13.41 9.70
C SER A 33 1.42 -12.88 10.92
N LEU A 34 2.00 -11.88 11.62
CA LEU A 34 1.34 -11.27 12.78
C LEU A 34 0.07 -10.47 12.40
N ASN A 35 -0.07 -10.07 11.14
CA ASN A 35 -1.23 -9.32 10.64
C ASN A 35 -1.37 -9.47 9.12
N ASP A 36 -2.08 -10.51 8.71
CA ASP A 36 -2.38 -10.88 7.32
C ASP A 36 -3.73 -10.33 6.82
N ALA A 37 -4.57 -9.79 7.70
CA ALA A 37 -5.88 -9.25 7.35
C ALA A 37 -5.86 -8.22 6.19
N PRO A 38 -4.89 -7.28 6.10
CA PRO A 38 -4.80 -6.37 4.95
C PRO A 38 -4.50 -7.08 3.63
N LEU A 39 -3.67 -8.13 3.64
CA LEU A 39 -3.42 -8.95 2.45
C LEU A 39 -4.71 -9.67 2.03
N MET A 40 -5.41 -10.28 2.99
CA MET A 40 -6.69 -10.94 2.72
C MET A 40 -7.73 -9.96 2.18
N ARG A 41 -7.77 -8.71 2.67
CA ARG A 41 -8.65 -7.68 2.11
C ARG A 41 -8.31 -7.32 0.67
N CYS A 42 -7.02 -7.24 0.32
CA CYS A 42 -6.62 -7.06 -1.08
C CYS A 42 -7.08 -8.22 -1.96
N VAL A 43 -6.97 -9.45 -1.47
CA VAL A 43 -7.43 -10.66 -2.19
C VAL A 43 -8.95 -10.64 -2.36
N GLU A 44 -9.71 -10.30 -1.32
CA GLU A 44 -11.16 -10.12 -1.39
C GLU A 44 -11.56 -9.09 -2.47
N VAL A 45 -10.84 -7.96 -2.53
CA VAL A 45 -11.08 -6.95 -3.57
C VAL A 45 -10.82 -7.52 -4.96
N ALA A 46 -9.68 -8.18 -5.18
CA ALA A 46 -9.39 -8.80 -6.47
C ALA A 46 -10.45 -9.85 -6.87
N ARG A 47 -10.91 -10.66 -5.91
CA ARG A 47 -11.98 -11.64 -6.11
C ARG A 47 -13.32 -10.99 -6.44
N SER A 48 -13.67 -9.88 -5.80
CA SER A 48 -14.90 -9.12 -6.11
C SER A 48 -14.92 -8.56 -7.54
N HIS A 49 -13.75 -8.40 -8.15
CA HIS A 49 -13.56 -8.01 -9.55
C HIS A 49 -13.37 -9.21 -10.50
N GLY A 50 -13.69 -10.43 -10.03
CA GLY A 50 -13.71 -11.63 -10.85
C GLY A 50 -12.36 -12.32 -11.05
N ALA A 51 -11.39 -12.13 -10.14
CA ALA A 51 -10.11 -12.83 -10.23
C ALA A 51 -10.28 -14.36 -10.30
N ALA A 52 -9.82 -14.94 -11.41
CA ALA A 52 -9.87 -16.36 -11.73
C ALA A 52 -8.48 -17.01 -11.73
N THR A 53 -7.42 -16.24 -12.03
CA THR A 53 -6.03 -16.70 -11.97
C THR A 53 -5.21 -15.82 -11.04
N LEU A 54 -4.44 -16.46 -10.16
CA LEU A 54 -3.40 -15.86 -9.34
C LEU A 54 -2.04 -16.29 -9.89
N VAL A 55 -1.20 -15.33 -10.28
CA VAL A 55 0.19 -15.59 -10.65
C VAL A 55 1.09 -14.96 -9.58
N ILE A 56 1.94 -15.76 -8.94
CA ILE A 56 2.90 -15.29 -7.94
C ILE A 56 4.28 -15.23 -8.58
N GLU A 57 4.78 -14.02 -8.86
CA GLU A 57 6.17 -13.78 -9.23
C GLU A 57 7.05 -13.87 -7.97
N THR A 58 7.92 -14.87 -7.88
CA THR A 58 8.63 -15.28 -6.65
C THR A 58 9.94 -14.55 -6.41
N ARG A 59 10.51 -13.88 -7.42
CA ARG A 59 11.78 -13.13 -7.30
C ARG A 59 11.64 -11.66 -7.72
N TYR A 60 10.58 -11.01 -7.25
CA TYR A 60 10.29 -9.63 -7.62
C TYR A 60 11.19 -8.63 -6.90
N LEU A 61 11.85 -7.76 -7.67
CA LEU A 61 12.66 -6.66 -7.15
C LEU A 61 11.83 -5.38 -7.03
N ASP A 62 11.13 -5.23 -5.91
CA ASP A 62 10.34 -4.05 -5.62
C ASP A 62 11.23 -2.88 -5.16
N ILE A 63 11.17 -1.75 -5.86
CA ILE A 63 11.96 -0.55 -5.53
C ILE A 63 11.63 -0.01 -4.13
N ASP A 64 10.35 -0.08 -3.73
CA ASP A 64 9.90 0.42 -2.44
C ASP A 64 10.40 -0.49 -1.31
N TYR A 65 10.23 -1.81 -1.42
CA TYR A 65 10.79 -2.75 -0.45
C TYR A 65 12.33 -2.71 -0.41
N ARG A 66 13.01 -2.62 -1.55
CA ARG A 66 14.48 -2.51 -1.60
C ARG A 66 14.99 -1.28 -0.85
N SER A 67 14.27 -0.17 -0.92
CA SER A 67 14.60 1.04 -0.17
C SER A 67 14.51 0.79 1.35
N GLU A 68 13.47 0.12 1.81
CA GLU A 68 13.25 -0.24 3.21
C GLU A 68 14.30 -1.27 3.69
N PHE A 69 14.60 -2.25 2.83
CA PHE A 69 15.64 -3.26 3.07
C PHE A 69 17.00 -2.63 3.31
N SER A 70 17.44 -1.74 2.41
CA SER A 70 18.73 -1.06 2.54
C SER A 70 18.79 -0.11 3.75
N ALA A 71 17.67 0.56 4.05
CA ALA A 71 17.60 1.49 5.17
C ALA A 71 17.63 0.79 6.53
N TYR A 72 17.05 -0.41 6.62
CA TYR A 72 16.76 -1.05 7.90
C TYR A 72 17.05 -2.55 7.95
N TYR A 73 16.39 -3.37 7.12
CA TYR A 73 16.44 -4.83 7.29
C TYR A 73 17.85 -5.40 7.07
N SER A 74 18.63 -4.84 6.15
CA SER A 74 20.02 -5.26 5.89
C SER A 74 20.99 -4.98 7.05
N ARG A 75 20.55 -4.23 8.06
CA ARG A 75 21.34 -3.86 9.25
C ARG A 75 20.96 -4.68 10.48
N GLN A 76 20.00 -5.59 10.34
CA GLN A 76 19.60 -6.53 11.39
C GLN A 76 20.50 -7.77 11.34
N PHE A 77 20.60 -8.48 12.46
CA PHE A 77 21.29 -9.78 12.51
C PHE A 77 20.48 -10.92 11.88
N ALA A 78 19.21 -10.66 11.51
CA ALA A 78 18.33 -11.63 10.88
C ALA A 78 18.58 -11.72 9.36
N ASP A 79 18.58 -12.94 8.83
CA ASP A 79 18.68 -13.19 7.40
C ASP A 79 17.30 -13.02 6.74
N VAL A 80 17.02 -11.79 6.31
CA VAL A 80 15.76 -11.43 5.63
C VAL A 80 16.01 -11.44 4.12
N PRO A 81 15.16 -12.10 3.30
CA PRO A 81 15.32 -12.06 1.85
C PRO A 81 15.22 -10.63 1.30
N ASP A 82 16.04 -10.31 0.31
CA ASP A 82 16.11 -8.98 -0.31
C ASP A 82 15.15 -8.81 -1.51
N SER A 83 14.34 -9.83 -1.78
CA SER A 83 13.29 -9.89 -2.81
C SER A 83 11.90 -9.89 -2.18
N ALA A 84 10.91 -9.48 -2.97
CA ALA A 84 9.50 -9.57 -2.64
C ALA A 84 8.82 -10.56 -3.58
N HIS A 85 7.58 -10.94 -3.26
CA HIS A 85 6.69 -11.60 -4.22
C HIS A 85 5.72 -10.58 -4.80
N ARG A 86 5.35 -10.76 -6.05
CA ARG A 86 4.28 -9.97 -6.68
C ARG A 86 3.15 -10.89 -7.11
N LEU A 87 2.02 -10.74 -6.43
CA LEU A 87 0.79 -11.46 -6.71
C LEU A 87 0.04 -10.67 -7.77
N HIS A 88 -0.12 -11.26 -8.94
CA HIS A 88 -0.88 -10.73 -10.06
C HIS A 88 -2.24 -11.42 -10.14
N PHE A 89 -3.29 -10.63 -10.31
CA PHE A 89 -4.66 -11.12 -10.41
C PHE A 89 -5.20 -10.91 -11.81
N PHE A 90 -5.76 -11.96 -12.40
CA PHE A 90 -6.37 -11.92 -13.72
C PHE A 90 -7.80 -12.46 -13.65
N GLY A 91 -8.72 -11.80 -14.35
CA GLY A 91 -10.10 -12.25 -14.52
C GLY A 91 -10.27 -13.35 -15.57
N LYS A 92 -9.20 -13.72 -16.28
CA LYS A 92 -9.17 -14.84 -17.21
C LYS A 92 -8.36 -16.00 -16.65
N HIS A 93 -8.68 -17.20 -17.13
CA HIS A 93 -7.87 -18.40 -16.92
C HIS A 93 -6.59 -18.30 -17.76
N LEU A 94 -5.42 -18.34 -17.12
CA LEU A 94 -4.11 -18.27 -17.80
C LEU A 94 -3.29 -19.53 -17.57
N GLU A 95 -2.85 -20.19 -18.63
CA GLU A 95 -1.96 -21.35 -18.52
C GLU A 95 -0.51 -20.90 -18.28
N PRO A 96 0.31 -21.66 -17.51
CA PRO A 96 1.72 -21.32 -17.27
C PRO A 96 2.54 -21.07 -18.53
N GLN A 97 2.22 -21.76 -19.63
CA GLN A 97 2.92 -21.60 -20.92
C GLN A 97 2.54 -20.31 -21.67
N SER A 98 1.55 -19.56 -21.21
CA SER A 98 1.09 -18.29 -21.81
C SER A 98 1.68 -17.05 -21.14
N LEU A 99 2.35 -17.18 -19.99
CA LEU A 99 2.75 -16.03 -19.17
C LEU A 99 3.70 -15.05 -19.87
N TRP A 100 4.53 -15.53 -20.80
CA TRP A 100 5.47 -14.72 -21.59
C TRP A 100 4.82 -13.99 -22.77
N GLN A 101 3.59 -14.36 -23.15
CA GLN A 101 2.86 -13.74 -24.23
C GLN A 101 1.35 -13.85 -23.99
N LEU A 102 0.79 -12.86 -23.30
CA LEU A 102 -0.62 -12.77 -23.02
C LEU A 102 -1.39 -12.19 -24.23
N ASP A 103 -2.65 -12.57 -24.35
CA ASP A 103 -3.57 -11.94 -25.30
C ASP A 103 -3.81 -10.47 -24.96
N ALA A 104 -4.22 -9.67 -25.96
CA ALA A 104 -4.56 -8.26 -25.76
C ALA A 104 -5.65 -8.07 -24.69
N GLU A 105 -6.62 -8.98 -24.64
CA GLU A 105 -7.66 -9.01 -23.61
C GLU A 105 -7.26 -9.91 -22.42
N HIS A 106 -6.08 -9.72 -21.85
CA HIS A 106 -5.57 -10.55 -20.75
C HIS A 106 -6.40 -10.49 -19.45
N GLY A 107 -7.28 -9.50 -19.30
CA GLY A 107 -8.14 -9.36 -18.11
C GLY A 107 -7.37 -9.10 -16.82
N TYR A 108 -6.27 -8.33 -16.89
CA TYR A 108 -5.45 -8.03 -15.72
C TYR A 108 -6.18 -7.07 -14.78
N ILE A 109 -6.35 -7.49 -13.52
CA ILE A 109 -7.07 -6.75 -12.49
C ILE A 109 -6.12 -5.85 -11.71
N GLY A 110 -4.93 -6.37 -11.41
CA GLY A 110 -3.90 -5.62 -10.69
C GLY A 110 -2.99 -6.53 -9.89
N TYR A 111 -2.30 -5.95 -8.92
CA TYR A 111 -1.29 -6.69 -8.16
C TYR A 111 -1.20 -6.29 -6.70
N VAL A 112 -0.58 -7.17 -5.93
CA VAL A 112 -0.14 -6.95 -4.55
C VAL A 112 1.31 -7.41 -4.44
N VAL A 113 2.21 -6.52 -4.01
CA VAL A 113 3.59 -6.86 -3.66
C VAL A 113 3.64 -7.23 -2.19
N VAL A 114 4.07 -8.45 -1.90
CA VAL A 114 4.26 -8.99 -0.56
C VAL A 114 5.74 -9.06 -0.24
N ARG A 115 6.16 -8.42 0.86
CA ARG A 115 7.55 -8.47 1.35
C ARG A 115 7.70 -9.53 2.46
N PRO A 116 8.90 -10.10 2.64
CA PRO A 116 9.18 -11.08 3.69
C PRO A 116 9.34 -10.40 5.06
N ALA A 117 8.25 -9.84 5.59
CA ALA A 117 8.22 -9.14 6.87
C ALA A 117 7.20 -9.77 7.82
N ALA A 118 7.52 -9.83 9.11
CA ALA A 118 6.61 -10.34 10.14
C ALA A 118 5.37 -9.43 10.33
N THR A 119 5.52 -8.14 10.04
CA THR A 119 4.49 -7.10 10.09
C THR A 119 4.47 -6.32 8.79
N GLY A 120 3.29 -5.88 8.37
CA GLY A 120 3.16 -5.04 7.17
C GLY A 120 3.46 -5.79 5.87
N LEU A 121 2.89 -6.98 5.66
CA LEU A 121 3.12 -7.84 4.51
C LEU A 121 2.97 -7.12 3.16
N VAL A 122 1.90 -6.35 3.00
CA VAL A 122 1.63 -5.65 1.74
C VAL A 122 2.57 -4.46 1.64
N SER A 123 3.64 -4.61 0.85
CA SER A 123 4.48 -3.49 0.49
C SER A 123 3.63 -2.50 -0.31
N ARG A 124 3.23 -2.86 -1.52
CA ARG A 124 2.37 -2.00 -2.32
C ARG A 124 1.39 -2.82 -3.13
N ALA A 125 0.19 -2.32 -3.28
CA ALA A 125 -0.82 -2.87 -4.15
C ALA A 125 -1.39 -1.78 -5.04
N LEU A 126 -1.87 -2.21 -6.21
CA LEU A 126 -2.70 -1.39 -7.07
C LEU A 126 -3.82 -2.30 -7.57
N LEU A 127 -4.99 -2.10 -7.00
CA LEU A 127 -6.21 -2.86 -7.29
C LEU A 127 -7.37 -1.89 -7.55
N PRO A 128 -8.37 -2.28 -8.35
CA PRO A 128 -9.58 -1.49 -8.49
C PRO A 128 -10.24 -1.28 -7.11
N PRO A 129 -10.96 -0.17 -6.93
CA PRO A 129 -11.67 0.05 -5.67
C PRO A 129 -12.73 -1.04 -5.45
N PRO A 130 -13.10 -1.34 -4.19
CA PRO A 130 -14.29 -2.15 -3.91
C PRO A 130 -15.49 -1.62 -4.71
N PRO A 131 -16.32 -2.47 -5.33
CA PRO A 131 -17.42 -2.03 -6.20
C PRO A 131 -18.39 -1.04 -5.53
N ASP A 132 -18.63 -1.19 -4.22
CA ASP A 132 -19.47 -0.32 -3.40
C ASP A 132 -18.87 1.08 -3.16
N LEU A 133 -17.56 1.23 -3.32
CA LEU A 133 -16.83 2.48 -3.11
C LEU A 133 -16.39 3.16 -4.42
N GLU A 134 -16.63 2.54 -5.58
CA GLU A 134 -16.15 3.02 -6.88
C GLU A 134 -16.55 4.48 -7.14
N SER A 135 -17.79 4.85 -6.82
CA SER A 135 -18.31 6.21 -7.02
C SER A 135 -17.68 7.27 -6.10
N ALA A 136 -17.14 6.86 -4.94
CA ALA A 136 -16.54 7.73 -3.93
C ALA A 136 -15.03 7.87 -4.08
N VAL A 137 -14.37 6.87 -4.67
CA VAL A 137 -12.91 6.87 -4.85
C VAL A 137 -12.49 7.92 -5.88
N ARG A 138 -11.52 8.76 -5.49
CA ARG A 138 -10.96 9.85 -6.31
C ARG A 138 -9.46 9.71 -6.57
N THR A 139 -8.82 8.71 -5.98
CA THR A 139 -7.36 8.47 -6.03
C THR A 139 -6.98 7.37 -7.00
N SER A 140 -7.91 6.91 -7.85
CA SER A 140 -7.59 5.92 -8.87
C SER A 140 -6.62 6.50 -9.92
N VAL A 141 -5.62 5.69 -10.27
CA VAL A 141 -4.52 6.01 -11.20
C VAL A 141 -4.20 4.80 -12.05
N THR A 142 -3.50 5.03 -13.17
CA THR A 142 -3.05 3.98 -14.08
C THR A 142 -1.55 3.79 -13.98
N GLU A 143 -1.10 2.55 -13.80
CA GLU A 143 0.32 2.15 -13.85
C GLU A 143 0.51 1.15 -15.00
N ASN A 144 1.61 1.29 -15.75
CA ASN A 144 2.05 0.26 -16.68
C ASN A 144 2.97 -0.72 -15.94
N VAL A 145 2.48 -1.94 -15.76
CA VAL A 145 3.16 -2.98 -15.01
C VAL A 145 3.98 -3.86 -15.95
N ASN A 146 5.27 -4.00 -15.67
CA ASN A 146 6.06 -5.04 -16.31
C ASN A 146 5.62 -6.42 -15.80
N PHE A 147 5.22 -7.30 -16.71
CA PHE A 147 4.85 -8.69 -16.46
C PHE A 147 5.59 -9.58 -17.47
N PHE A 148 6.66 -10.23 -17.02
CA PHE A 148 7.54 -11.06 -17.86
C PHE A 148 7.93 -10.41 -19.20
N GLY A 149 8.28 -9.11 -19.17
CA GLY A 149 8.68 -8.34 -20.35
C GLY A 149 7.53 -7.61 -21.06
N GLN A 150 6.28 -7.88 -20.71
CA GLN A 150 5.10 -7.23 -21.27
C GLN A 150 4.68 -6.02 -20.42
N GLN A 151 4.02 -5.03 -21.02
CA GLN A 151 3.47 -3.87 -20.30
C GLN A 151 1.97 -4.02 -20.15
N LEU A 152 1.51 -4.26 -18.92
CA LEU A 152 0.10 -4.41 -18.59
C LEU A 152 -0.40 -3.12 -17.92
N PRO A 153 -1.24 -2.32 -18.60
CA PRO A 153 -1.88 -1.19 -17.95
C PRO A 153 -2.88 -1.70 -16.92
N VAL A 154 -2.82 -1.16 -15.70
CA VAL A 154 -3.79 -1.41 -14.63
C VAL A 154 -4.29 -0.10 -14.09
N ARG A 155 -5.59 0.01 -13.90
CA ARG A 155 -6.23 1.13 -13.20
C ARG A 155 -6.66 0.68 -11.81
N GLY A 156 -6.16 1.34 -10.78
CA GLY A 156 -6.46 0.98 -9.39
C GLY A 156 -6.17 2.10 -8.40
N VAL A 157 -6.31 1.79 -7.13
CA VAL A 157 -6.01 2.67 -6.00
C VAL A 157 -4.74 2.17 -5.32
N PRO A 158 -3.71 3.02 -5.15
CA PRO A 158 -2.52 2.64 -4.41
C PRO A 158 -2.85 2.27 -2.97
N PHE A 159 -2.31 1.15 -2.50
CA PHE A 159 -2.40 0.73 -1.12
C PHE A 159 -1.05 0.27 -0.59
N ALA A 160 -0.72 0.64 0.65
CA ALA A 160 0.42 0.10 1.38
C ALA A 160 -0.01 -0.21 2.81
N GLN A 161 0.39 -1.36 3.33
CA GLN A 161 0.15 -1.71 4.72
C GLN A 161 1.22 -1.05 5.60
N GLN A 162 0.77 -0.42 6.69
CA GLN A 162 1.69 0.10 7.70
C GLN A 162 2.52 -1.04 8.31
N ASP A 163 3.77 -0.74 8.60
CA ASP A 163 4.66 -1.59 9.38
C ASP A 163 5.14 -0.81 10.61
N ALA A 164 4.99 -1.41 11.78
CA ALA A 164 5.36 -0.82 13.07
C ALA A 164 6.87 -0.50 13.18
N GLN A 165 7.69 -0.94 12.22
CA GLN A 165 9.13 -0.66 12.23
C GLN A 165 9.50 0.58 11.41
N LEU A 166 9.29 0.56 10.08
CA LEU A 166 9.73 1.65 9.22
C LEU A 166 8.61 2.61 8.83
N GLY A 167 7.38 2.12 8.64
CA GLY A 167 6.28 2.88 8.05
C GLY A 167 5.05 2.86 8.93
N ALA A 168 5.00 3.76 9.92
CA ALA A 168 3.80 3.98 10.70
C ALA A 168 2.66 4.56 9.83
N CYS A 169 1.48 4.76 10.43
CA CYS A 169 0.25 5.13 9.71
C CYS A 169 0.43 6.35 8.79
N ALA A 170 1.07 7.40 9.27
CA ALA A 170 1.27 8.64 8.54
C ALA A 170 2.14 8.45 7.29
N GLN A 171 3.22 7.66 7.39
CA GLN A 171 4.12 7.37 6.27
C GLN A 171 3.44 6.53 5.20
N ALA A 172 2.68 5.49 5.61
CA ALA A 172 1.93 4.67 4.66
C ALA A 172 0.89 5.51 3.89
N ALA A 173 0.13 6.35 4.60
CA ALA A 173 -0.82 7.28 4.00
C ALA A 173 -0.13 8.29 3.07
N ALA A 174 0.96 8.89 3.52
CA ALA A 174 1.72 9.85 2.74
C ALA A 174 2.28 9.24 1.46
N TRP A 175 2.80 8.00 1.54
CA TRP A 175 3.28 7.26 0.38
C TRP A 175 2.15 6.99 -0.62
N MET A 176 0.95 6.58 -0.16
CA MET A 176 -0.19 6.35 -1.06
C MET A 176 -0.61 7.63 -1.79
N CYS A 177 -0.66 8.77 -1.10
CA CYS A 177 -0.92 10.08 -1.70
C CYS A 177 0.16 10.48 -2.72
N HIS A 178 1.43 10.32 -2.33
CA HIS A 178 2.56 10.64 -3.21
C HIS A 178 2.62 9.76 -4.44
N PHE A 179 2.38 8.45 -4.28
CA PHE A 179 2.39 7.50 -5.39
C PHE A 179 1.27 7.80 -6.37
N THR A 180 0.11 8.21 -5.87
CA THR A 180 -0.99 8.75 -6.68
C THR A 180 -0.56 9.99 -7.47
N ALA A 181 0.05 10.98 -6.82
CA ALA A 181 0.55 12.20 -7.46
C ALA A 181 1.65 11.91 -8.51
N PHE A 182 2.57 11.02 -8.21
CA PHE A 182 3.60 10.56 -9.14
C PHE A 182 3.01 9.93 -10.40
N LEU A 183 2.04 9.01 -10.26
CA LEU A 183 1.39 8.38 -11.41
C LEU A 183 0.52 9.34 -12.23
N ARG A 184 0.13 10.48 -11.66
CA ARG A 184 -0.52 11.59 -12.37
C ARG A 184 0.46 12.53 -13.08
N GLY A 185 1.76 12.42 -12.78
CA GLY A 185 2.80 13.32 -13.31
C GLY A 185 2.97 14.61 -12.51
N ASP A 186 2.39 14.70 -11.30
CA ASP A 186 2.43 15.91 -10.47
C ASP A 186 3.78 16.09 -9.75
N THR A 187 4.53 15.00 -9.53
CA THR A 187 5.81 15.00 -8.81
C THR A 187 6.71 13.84 -9.23
N ALA A 188 8.00 13.93 -8.91
CA ALA A 188 8.94 12.82 -9.08
C ALA A 188 8.70 11.69 -8.07
N ARG A 189 8.99 10.45 -8.45
CA ARG A 189 8.84 9.29 -7.56
C ARG A 189 9.76 9.42 -6.34
N ARG A 190 9.20 9.14 -5.16
CA ARG A 190 9.94 8.91 -3.92
C ARG A 190 9.70 7.47 -3.46
N THR A 191 10.71 6.90 -2.81
CA THR A 191 10.63 5.54 -2.27
C THR A 191 10.00 5.54 -0.89
N LYS A 192 9.45 4.43 -0.43
CA LYS A 192 8.92 4.34 0.94
C LYS A 192 9.90 4.76 2.03
N ALA A 193 11.17 4.33 1.95
CA ALA A 193 12.15 4.69 2.97
C ALA A 193 12.36 6.21 3.07
N ASP A 194 12.15 6.97 1.98
CA ASP A 194 12.25 8.43 2.01
C ASP A 194 11.24 9.06 2.99
N PHE A 195 10.04 8.48 3.15
CA PHE A 195 9.01 9.01 4.06
C PHE A 195 9.39 8.92 5.53
N SER A 196 10.37 8.07 5.85
CA SER A 196 10.89 7.91 7.21
C SER A 196 12.25 8.59 7.38
N LEU A 197 13.11 8.50 6.37
CA LEU A 197 14.47 9.06 6.43
C LEU A 197 14.55 10.56 6.18
N LYS A 198 13.60 11.13 5.42
CA LYS A 198 13.55 12.58 5.13
C LYS A 198 12.59 13.34 6.03
N ALA A 199 11.88 12.65 6.92
CA ALA A 199 11.14 13.31 7.99
C ALA A 199 12.13 14.01 8.93
N ASP A 200 11.84 15.27 9.29
CA ASP A 200 12.72 16.05 10.14
C ASP A 200 12.80 15.45 11.55
N ALA A 201 13.97 14.86 11.85
CA ALA A 201 14.27 14.24 13.13
C ALA A 201 14.43 15.25 14.26
N SER A 202 14.71 16.53 13.96
CA SER A 202 14.81 17.60 14.98
C SER A 202 13.46 17.92 15.61
N LEU A 203 12.37 17.55 14.95
CA LEU A 203 11.01 17.66 15.44
C LEU A 203 10.56 16.44 16.25
N GLN A 204 11.46 15.47 16.53
CA GLN A 204 11.17 14.30 17.38
C GLN A 204 11.83 14.40 18.76
N PRO A 205 11.11 14.09 19.85
CA PRO A 205 11.72 13.92 21.17
C PRO A 205 12.49 12.59 21.30
N ASN A 206 12.30 11.65 20.37
CA ASN A 206 12.84 10.28 20.39
C ASN A 206 13.65 9.95 19.13
N ARG A 207 14.25 8.74 19.11
CA ARG A 207 14.95 8.14 17.94
C ARG A 207 14.11 8.22 16.65
N ALA A 208 14.75 8.54 15.52
CA ALA A 208 14.10 8.64 14.21
C ALA A 208 13.59 7.30 13.66
N LEU A 209 14.23 6.17 14.03
CA LEU A 209 13.85 4.82 13.62
C LEU A 209 13.90 3.82 14.80
N PRO A 210 12.89 2.92 14.94
CA PRO A 210 11.63 2.87 14.22
C PRO A 210 10.81 4.13 14.54
N SER A 211 10.00 4.55 13.57
CA SER A 211 9.22 5.77 13.71
C SER A 211 7.98 5.50 14.57
N GLY A 212 7.73 6.36 15.56
CA GLY A 212 6.47 6.38 16.32
C GLY A 212 5.31 7.06 15.58
N GLY A 213 5.48 7.44 14.30
CA GLY A 213 4.54 8.27 13.54
C GLY A 213 5.12 9.64 13.18
N LEU A 214 4.30 10.46 12.52
CA LEU A 214 4.63 11.83 12.15
C LEU A 214 3.59 12.79 12.75
N THR A 215 4.06 13.92 13.28
CA THR A 215 3.19 15.05 13.60
C THR A 215 2.69 15.73 12.32
N VAL A 216 1.62 16.51 12.41
CA VAL A 216 1.08 17.29 11.27
C VAL A 216 2.15 18.23 10.68
N THR A 217 2.97 18.85 11.53
CA THR A 217 4.07 19.72 11.08
C THR A 217 5.13 18.93 10.32
N GLN A 218 5.53 17.76 10.81
CA GLN A 218 6.49 16.89 10.12
C GLN A 218 5.96 16.39 8.78
N LEU A 219 4.69 16.00 8.74
CA LEU A 219 4.04 15.58 7.50
C LEU A 219 3.98 16.72 6.47
N SER A 220 3.67 17.94 6.93
CA SER A 220 3.63 19.13 6.07
C SER A 220 5.02 19.47 5.50
N GLU A 221 6.06 19.40 6.34
CA GLU A 221 7.44 19.66 5.92
C GLU A 221 7.98 18.57 4.98
N LEU A 222 7.60 17.31 5.21
CA LEU A 222 7.93 16.20 4.33
C LEU A 222 7.34 16.42 2.93
N PHE A 223 6.06 16.79 2.85
CA PHE A 223 5.38 17.07 1.59
C PHE A 223 5.92 18.33 0.89
N ARG A 224 6.33 19.35 1.65
CA ARG A 224 7.07 20.51 1.12
C ARG A 224 8.39 20.09 0.48
N THR A 225 9.15 19.21 1.13
CA THR A 225 10.41 18.64 0.62
C THR A 225 10.20 17.77 -0.62
N PHE A 226 9.02 17.16 -0.77
CA PHE A 226 8.63 16.38 -1.95
C PHE A 226 7.97 17.21 -3.05
N GLU A 227 8.01 18.54 -2.92
CA GLU A 227 7.50 19.51 -3.89
C GLU A 227 5.98 19.42 -4.12
N ILE A 228 5.25 18.87 -3.15
CA ILE A 228 3.79 18.77 -3.12
C ILE A 228 3.26 19.32 -1.79
N PRO A 229 3.43 20.63 -1.52
CA PRO A 229 3.15 21.22 -0.21
C PRO A 229 1.71 20.94 0.22
N ALA A 230 1.54 20.38 1.41
CA ALA A 230 0.25 20.04 1.96
C ALA A 230 -0.44 21.27 2.58
N MET A 231 -1.75 21.36 2.38
CA MET A 231 -2.62 22.21 3.19
C MET A 231 -3.37 21.32 4.19
N TYR A 232 -3.38 21.72 5.45
CA TYR A 232 -4.18 21.05 6.47
C TYR A 232 -5.35 21.92 6.87
N TYR A 233 -6.48 21.27 7.14
CA TYR A 233 -7.68 21.88 7.66
C TYR A 233 -8.08 21.12 8.91
N LEU A 234 -8.59 21.84 9.92
CA LEU A 234 -9.30 21.18 11.00
C LEU A 234 -10.62 20.66 10.45
N VAL A 235 -11.05 19.49 10.92
CA VAL A 235 -12.31 18.89 10.49
C VAL A 235 -13.45 19.85 10.85
N GLY A 236 -14.19 20.26 9.83
CA GLY A 236 -15.28 21.23 9.88
C GLY A 236 -14.88 22.72 9.78
N ASP A 237 -13.58 23.03 9.74
CA ASP A 237 -13.04 24.32 9.25
C ASP A 237 -12.62 24.22 7.77
N LEU A 238 -13.15 23.22 7.07
CA LEU A 238 -12.95 23.07 5.63
C LEU A 238 -13.50 24.31 4.92
N PRO A 239 -12.69 25.01 4.10
CA PRO A 239 -13.18 26.14 3.33
C PRO A 239 -14.27 25.63 2.40
N SER A 240 -15.48 26.15 2.57
CA SER A 240 -16.59 25.84 1.66
C SER A 240 -16.32 26.55 0.33
N PRO A 241 -16.12 25.85 -0.79
CA PRO A 241 -15.86 26.47 -2.08
C PRO A 241 -17.09 27.21 -2.65
N GLN A 242 -18.24 27.18 -1.97
CA GLN A 242 -19.49 27.86 -2.35
C GLN A 242 -19.90 27.55 -3.79
N LEU A 243 -19.72 26.29 -4.21
CA LEU A 243 -20.05 25.89 -5.58
C LEU A 243 -21.58 25.80 -5.73
N PRO A 244 -22.16 26.18 -6.88
CA PRO A 244 -23.61 26.16 -7.10
C PRO A 244 -24.27 24.78 -6.88
N TRP A 245 -23.49 23.71 -7.00
CA TRP A 245 -23.91 22.31 -6.85
C TRP A 245 -23.38 21.65 -5.57
N GLN A 246 -22.83 22.43 -4.63
CA GLN A 246 -22.29 21.88 -3.39
C GLN A 246 -23.42 21.34 -2.51
N ALA A 247 -23.37 20.05 -2.20
CA ALA A 247 -24.25 19.46 -1.20
C ALA A 247 -23.94 20.07 0.19
N PRO A 248 -24.95 20.26 1.06
CA PRO A 248 -24.71 20.67 2.44
C PRO A 248 -23.71 19.71 3.10
N ASP A 249 -22.84 20.23 3.96
CA ASP A 249 -21.96 19.38 4.78
C ASP A 249 -22.83 18.40 5.58
N PRO A 250 -22.65 17.07 5.43
CA PRO A 250 -23.42 16.09 6.18
C PRO A 250 -23.15 16.17 7.69
N THR A 251 -22.02 16.76 8.07
CA THR A 251 -21.69 17.08 9.45
C THR A 251 -21.94 18.57 9.69
N GLY A 252 -22.75 18.92 10.69
CA GLY A 252 -22.94 20.32 11.09
C GLY A 252 -21.62 20.98 11.53
N ARG A 253 -21.65 22.28 11.86
CA ARG A 253 -20.45 23.01 12.35
C ARG A 253 -19.71 22.22 13.44
N PRO A 254 -18.38 22.10 13.37
CA PRO A 254 -17.60 21.23 14.24
C PRO A 254 -17.45 21.87 15.63
N GLU A 255 -18.41 21.69 16.53
CA GLU A 255 -18.14 22.02 17.95
C GLU A 255 -17.29 20.94 18.63
N LEU A 256 -17.01 19.81 17.98
CA LEU A 256 -16.40 18.62 18.61
C LEU A 256 -15.49 17.80 17.69
N ALA A 257 -14.81 18.41 16.72
CA ALA A 257 -13.86 17.69 15.90
C ALA A 257 -12.48 17.62 16.59
N GLY A 258 -12.33 16.63 17.47
CA GLY A 258 -11.11 16.36 18.22
C GLY A 258 -9.87 16.33 17.33
N THR A 259 -8.95 17.24 17.61
CA THR A 259 -7.54 17.09 17.32
C THR A 259 -7.07 15.78 17.97
N TRP A 260 -6.33 14.94 17.22
CA TRP A 260 -5.69 13.74 17.76
C TRP A 260 -4.41 14.11 18.53
N ASP A 261 -4.49 15.10 19.40
CA ASP A 261 -3.41 15.59 20.24
C ASP A 261 -3.57 15.05 21.66
N GLY A 262 -2.95 13.90 21.92
CA GLY A 262 -2.02 13.68 23.04
C GLY A 262 -2.38 14.02 24.49
N SER A 263 -3.60 14.43 24.85
CA SER A 263 -3.93 14.86 26.22
C SER A 263 -5.07 14.08 26.87
N ALA A 264 -5.13 12.76 26.66
CA ALA A 264 -5.85 11.87 27.58
C ALA A 264 -4.98 11.59 28.82
N ALA A 265 -4.67 12.63 29.58
CA ALA A 265 -4.10 12.53 30.92
C ALA A 265 -4.98 13.31 31.90
N ARG A 266 -5.63 12.54 32.78
CA ARG A 266 -6.22 12.94 34.08
C ARG A 266 -7.49 13.81 34.04
N SER A 267 -8.61 13.20 34.39
CA SER A 267 -9.35 13.57 35.61
C SER A 267 -10.50 12.59 35.82
N GLY A 268 -10.55 12.02 37.03
CA GLY A 268 -11.56 11.06 37.44
C GLY A 268 -11.35 10.74 38.92
N ASP A 269 -11.46 11.76 39.77
CA ASP A 269 -11.79 11.59 41.18
C ASP A 269 -13.28 11.23 41.26
N ILE A 270 -13.60 10.02 41.73
CA ILE A 270 -14.43 9.70 42.91
C ILE A 270 -13.97 8.33 43.43
#